data_AF-A0A1Y4IH92-F1
#
_entry.id   AF-A0A1Y4IH92-F1
#
_cell.length_a   1.000
_cell.length_b   1.000
_cell.length_c   1.000
_cell.angle_alpha   90.00
_cell.angle_beta   90.00
_cell.angle_gamma   90.00
#
_symmetry.space_group_name_H-M   'P 1'
#
loop_
_entity.id
_entity.type
_entity.pdbx_description
1 polymer ?
#
loop_
_entity_poly.entity_id
_entity_poly.type
_entity_poly.pdbx_seq_one_letter_code
_entity_poly.pdbx_strand_id
1 'polypeptide(L)'
;MSVPSWKQTASKLDAFTEAVKLRHIVTQMIMRNFGLKRTKYDAIVGRQVREKYPELKSLIARIDEFQNEVEKARILTQYPEWIIEKVRDNLFRYSSDLVSNIAAANEILCRTQNEFVKRILLENDAIGDIARIRQEVLFIEEFFDIDLSRYMEFSEQLEMTKNYLYRWKKSTIRDYDEFLHPEKKASRLEKEKAKKSRKQQRKQ
;
A
#
# COMPACT_ATOMS: atom_id res chain seq x y z
N MET A 1 23.85 4.16 21.23
CA MET A 1 23.91 3.22 20.08
C MET A 1 22.52 2.67 19.84
N SER A 2 21.75 3.37 18.98
CA SER A 2 20.47 2.89 18.47
C SER A 2 20.70 1.61 17.65
N VAL A 3 19.77 0.65 17.75
CA VAL A 3 19.82 -0.56 16.93
C VAL A 3 19.54 -0.14 15.48
N PRO A 4 20.33 -0.56 14.47
CA PRO A 4 20.05 -0.26 13.06
C PRO A 4 18.62 -0.68 12.69
N SER A 5 17.88 0.13 11.92
CA SER A 5 16.44 -0.09 11.66
C SER A 5 16.14 -1.50 11.11
N TRP A 6 17.03 -2.06 10.30
CA TRP A 6 16.92 -3.43 9.76
C TRP A 6 17.11 -4.56 10.80
N LYS A 7 17.61 -4.24 11.99
CA LYS A 7 17.76 -5.16 13.15
C LYS A 7 16.73 -4.89 14.25
N GLN A 8 15.88 -3.87 14.10
CA GLN A 8 14.81 -3.60 15.06
C GLN A 8 13.67 -4.61 14.86
N THR A 9 13.11 -5.12 15.96
CA THR A 9 11.90 -5.92 15.91
C THR A 9 10.78 -5.01 15.40
N ALA A 10 10.26 -5.29 14.20
CA ALA A 10 9.13 -4.57 13.64
C ALA A 10 8.01 -4.47 14.69
N SER A 11 7.64 -3.25 15.05
CA SER A 11 6.56 -3.00 16.00
C SER A 11 5.22 -3.29 15.31
N LYS A 12 4.24 -3.73 16.11
CA LYS A 12 2.83 -3.83 15.69
C LYS A 12 2.32 -2.52 15.07
N LEU A 13 2.84 -1.38 15.56
CA LEU A 13 2.54 -0.04 15.08
C LEU A 13 3.16 0.26 13.71
N ASP A 14 4.30 -0.34 13.39
CA ASP A 14 4.97 -0.12 12.10
C ASP A 14 4.14 -0.76 10.99
N ALA A 15 3.66 -2.00 11.19
CA ALA A 15 2.79 -2.69 10.23
C ALA A 15 1.50 -1.91 9.94
N PHE A 16 0.86 -1.35 10.98
CA PHE A 16 -0.33 -0.52 10.81
C PHE A 16 -0.02 0.79 10.07
N THR A 17 1.06 1.48 10.44
CA THR A 17 1.44 2.74 9.81
C THR A 17 1.74 2.56 8.33
N GLU A 18 2.50 1.53 7.96
CA GLU A 18 2.82 1.23 6.57
C GLU A 18 1.57 0.80 5.77
N ALA A 19 0.64 0.05 6.39
CA ALA A 19 -0.62 -0.29 5.75
C ALA A 19 -1.52 0.93 5.51
N VAL A 20 -1.56 1.88 6.44
CA VAL A 20 -2.29 3.15 6.27
C VAL A 20 -1.68 3.96 5.13
N LYS A 21 -0.35 4.07 5.04
CA LYS A 21 0.31 4.72 3.90
C LYS A 21 -0.05 4.05 2.58
N LEU A 22 0.00 2.71 2.51
CA LEU A 22 -0.40 1.97 1.33
C LEU A 22 -1.85 2.26 0.92
N ARG A 23 -2.78 2.30 1.89
CA ARG A 23 -4.18 2.67 1.63
C ARG A 23 -4.31 4.08 1.06
N HIS A 24 -3.52 5.05 1.54
CA HIS A 24 -3.52 6.41 0.98
C HIS A 24 -3.05 6.41 -0.48
N ILE A 25 -1.97 5.70 -0.80
CA ILE A 25 -1.47 5.58 -2.18
C ILE A 25 -2.53 4.94 -3.09
N VAL A 26 -3.13 3.82 -2.66
CA VAL A 26 -4.19 3.15 -3.41
C VAL A 26 -5.40 4.06 -3.62
N THR A 27 -5.81 4.80 -2.58
CA THR A 27 -6.93 5.75 -2.68
C THR A 27 -6.62 6.87 -3.68
N GLN A 28 -5.41 7.42 -3.65
CA GLN A 28 -4.99 8.44 -4.62
C GLN A 28 -4.96 7.88 -6.05
N MET A 29 -4.54 6.64 -6.22
CA MET A 29 -4.55 5.96 -7.52
C MET A 29 -5.98 5.80 -8.06
N ILE A 30 -6.91 5.35 -7.22
CA ILE A 30 -8.35 5.25 -7.55
C ILE A 30 -8.92 6.61 -7.95
N MET A 31 -8.72 7.64 -7.11
CA MET A 31 -9.25 8.99 -7.34
C MET A 31 -8.71 9.66 -8.61
N ARG A 32 -7.51 9.27 -9.05
CA ARG A 32 -6.85 9.82 -10.25
C ARG A 32 -7.06 8.95 -11.49
N ASN A 33 -8.09 8.11 -11.53
CA ASN A 33 -8.38 7.17 -12.62
C ASN A 33 -7.18 6.31 -12.97
N PHE A 34 -6.52 5.72 -11.98
CA PHE A 34 -5.35 4.85 -12.14
C PHE A 34 -4.13 5.51 -12.82
N GLY A 35 -4.17 6.82 -13.07
CA GLY A 35 -3.14 7.49 -13.87
C GLY A 35 -3.17 7.12 -15.35
N LEU A 36 -4.36 6.85 -15.90
CA LEU A 36 -4.55 6.66 -17.36
C LEU A 36 -3.76 7.71 -18.13
N LYS A 37 -2.92 7.24 -19.07
CA LYS A 37 -2.10 8.14 -19.88
C LYS A 37 -3.03 9.05 -20.67
N ARG A 38 -2.85 10.36 -20.50
CA ARG A 38 -3.43 11.32 -21.44
C ARG A 38 -2.56 11.26 -22.69
N THR A 39 -3.09 10.74 -23.78
CA THR A 39 -2.52 10.99 -25.10
C THR A 39 -2.41 12.51 -25.26
N LYS A 40 -1.19 13.01 -25.51
CA LYS A 40 -1.01 14.39 -25.96
C LYS A 40 -1.70 14.47 -27.32
N TYR A 41 -2.91 15.01 -27.33
CA TYR A 41 -3.61 15.27 -28.56
C TYR A 41 -3.09 16.56 -29.17
N ASP A 42 -3.08 16.62 -30.50
CA ASP A 42 -2.80 17.87 -31.19
C ASP A 42 -3.92 18.86 -30.86
N ALA A 43 -3.54 20.07 -30.45
CA ALA A 43 -4.51 21.11 -30.18
C ALA A 43 -5.33 21.39 -31.45
N ILE A 44 -6.66 21.49 -31.32
CA ILE A 44 -7.55 21.80 -32.45
C ILE A 44 -7.07 23.06 -33.18
N VAL A 45 -6.58 24.04 -32.41
CA VAL A 45 -5.95 25.25 -32.93
C VAL A 45 -4.43 25.12 -32.89
N GLY A 46 -3.85 24.93 -34.08
CA GLY A 46 -2.40 24.84 -34.26
C GLY A 46 -1.67 26.15 -33.94
N ARG A 47 -0.37 26.03 -33.60
CA ARG A 47 0.48 27.15 -33.14
C ARG A 47 0.48 28.36 -34.08
N GLN A 48 0.53 28.13 -35.39
CA GLN A 48 0.53 29.18 -36.41
C GLN A 48 -0.73 30.05 -36.38
N VAL A 49 -1.90 29.46 -36.10
CA VAL A 49 -3.17 30.19 -36.03
C VAL A 49 -3.23 31.04 -34.76
N ARG A 50 -2.67 30.54 -33.65
CA ARG A 50 -2.57 31.29 -32.38
C ARG A 50 -1.68 32.52 -32.49
N GLU A 51 -0.58 32.40 -33.23
CA GLU A 51 0.36 33.51 -33.47
C GLU A 51 -0.22 34.54 -34.45
N LYS A 52 -1.03 34.08 -35.42
CA LYS A 52 -1.66 34.96 -36.43
C LYS A 52 -2.85 35.77 -35.90
N TYR A 53 -3.58 35.25 -34.92
CA TYR A 53 -4.80 35.87 -34.37
C TYR A 53 -4.75 35.97 -32.83
N PRO A 54 -3.88 36.85 -32.27
CA PRO A 54 -3.71 36.99 -30.82
C PRO A 54 -4.98 37.51 -30.11
N GLU A 55 -5.86 38.21 -30.81
CA GLU A 55 -7.14 38.72 -30.29
C GLU A 55 -8.12 37.59 -29.94
N LEU A 56 -7.98 36.41 -30.55
CA LEU A 56 -8.82 35.23 -30.28
C LEU A 56 -8.35 34.39 -29.09
N LYS A 57 -7.34 34.86 -28.34
CA LYS A 57 -6.71 34.10 -27.24
C LYS A 57 -7.72 33.56 -26.22
N SER A 58 -8.72 34.36 -25.83
CA SER A 58 -9.75 33.94 -24.86
C SER A 58 -10.66 32.84 -25.40
N LEU A 59 -11.02 32.92 -26.69
CA LEU A 59 -11.80 31.89 -27.37
C LEU A 59 -11.00 30.59 -27.54
N ILE A 60 -9.73 30.71 -27.95
CA ILE A 60 -8.82 29.56 -28.12
C ILE A 60 -8.60 28.85 -26.77
N ALA A 61 -8.44 29.60 -25.67
CA ALA A 61 -8.34 29.00 -24.34
C ALA A 61 -9.60 28.21 -23.96
N ARG A 62 -10.79 28.73 -24.29
CA ARG A 62 -12.06 28.05 -24.05
C ARG A 62 -12.22 26.79 -24.91
N ILE A 63 -11.72 26.80 -26.15
CA ILE A 63 -11.66 25.63 -27.03
C ILE A 63 -10.70 24.58 -26.45
N ASP A 64 -9.54 24.99 -25.93
CA ASP A 64 -8.59 24.07 -25.29
C ASP A 64 -9.15 23.44 -24.01
N GLU A 65 -9.89 24.21 -23.21
CA GLU A 65 -10.63 23.70 -22.04
C GLU A 65 -11.68 22.67 -22.46
N PHE A 66 -12.51 22.99 -23.46
CA PHE A 66 -13.50 22.06 -24.00
C PHE A 66 -12.85 20.79 -24.57
N GLN A 67 -11.75 20.92 -25.32
CA GLN A 67 -11.01 19.79 -25.86
C GLN A 67 -10.46 18.91 -24.73
N ASN A 68 -9.97 19.51 -23.66
CA ASN A 68 -9.54 18.78 -22.46
C ASN A 68 -10.70 18.04 -21.79
N GLU A 69 -11.88 18.63 -21.70
CA GLU A 69 -13.05 17.96 -21.12
C GLU A 69 -13.55 16.80 -21.99
N VAL A 70 -13.62 16.99 -23.30
CA VAL A 70 -13.99 15.95 -24.25
C VAL A 70 -13.00 14.79 -24.20
N GLU A 71 -11.69 15.07 -24.17
CA GLU A 71 -10.69 14.00 -24.10
C GLU A 71 -10.69 13.29 -22.73
N LYS A 72 -10.92 14.02 -21.63
CA LYS A 72 -11.15 13.39 -20.31
C LYS A 72 -12.34 12.45 -20.36
N ALA A 73 -13.45 12.87 -20.98
CA ALA A 73 -14.62 12.02 -21.18
C ALA A 73 -14.30 10.82 -22.09
N ARG A 74 -13.48 11.02 -23.13
CA ARG A 74 -13.08 9.98 -24.08
C ARG A 74 -12.24 8.87 -23.44
N ILE A 75 -11.28 9.26 -22.59
CA ILE A 75 -10.46 8.34 -21.78
C ILE A 75 -11.36 7.56 -20.81
N LEU A 76 -12.37 8.19 -20.23
CA LEU A 76 -13.35 7.53 -19.36
C LEU A 76 -14.26 6.56 -20.13
N THR A 77 -14.60 6.84 -21.39
CA THR A 77 -15.39 5.95 -22.26
C THR A 77 -14.57 4.84 -22.94
N GLN A 78 -13.24 4.88 -22.84
CA GLN A 78 -12.36 3.89 -23.48
C GLN A 78 -12.54 2.49 -22.90
N TYR A 79 -13.00 2.42 -21.64
CA TYR A 79 -13.38 1.19 -20.96
C TYR A 79 -14.83 1.30 -20.50
N PRO A 80 -15.59 0.19 -20.48
CA PRO A 80 -16.92 0.19 -19.90
C PRO A 80 -16.91 0.68 -18.44
N GLU A 81 -17.88 1.51 -18.06
CA GLU A 81 -17.94 2.10 -16.72
C GLU A 81 -17.94 1.03 -15.61
N TRP A 82 -18.69 -0.05 -15.81
CA TRP A 82 -18.82 -1.13 -14.84
C TRP A 82 -17.48 -1.79 -14.46
N ILE A 83 -16.53 -1.92 -15.40
CA ILE A 83 -15.23 -2.56 -15.09
C ILE A 83 -14.33 -1.59 -14.31
N ILE A 84 -14.38 -0.30 -14.65
CA ILE A 84 -13.69 0.75 -13.90
C ILE A 84 -14.20 0.78 -12.46
N GLU A 85 -15.52 0.84 -12.28
CA GLU A 85 -16.15 0.83 -10.96
C GLU A 85 -15.76 -0.42 -10.17
N LYS A 86 -15.82 -1.60 -10.79
CA LYS A 86 -15.50 -2.86 -10.12
C LYS A 86 -14.07 -2.89 -9.59
N VAL A 87 -13.12 -2.44 -10.40
CA VAL A 87 -11.70 -2.39 -10.03
C VAL A 87 -11.46 -1.39 -8.90
N ARG A 88 -12.11 -0.22 -8.94
CA ARG A 88 -12.05 0.78 -7.85
C ARG A 88 -12.59 0.20 -6.56
N ASP A 89 -13.74 -0.44 -6.61
CA ASP A 89 -14.39 -1.05 -5.45
C ASP A 89 -13.52 -2.17 -4.87
N ASN A 90 -12.94 -3.02 -5.71
CA ASN A 90 -12.04 -4.08 -5.29
C ASN A 90 -10.82 -3.51 -4.55
N LEU A 91 -10.09 -2.56 -5.16
CA LEU A 91 -8.92 -1.94 -4.54
C LEU A 91 -9.26 -1.19 -3.25
N PHE A 92 -10.36 -0.43 -3.24
CA PHE A 92 -10.81 0.29 -2.06
C PHE A 92 -11.16 -0.68 -0.93
N ARG A 93 -11.91 -1.74 -1.25
CA ARG A 93 -12.26 -2.79 -0.30
C ARG A 93 -11.02 -3.48 0.25
N TYR A 94 -10.14 -4.01 -0.60
CA TYR A 94 -8.95 -4.75 -0.13
C TYR A 94 -8.01 -3.87 0.71
N SER A 95 -7.84 -2.60 0.35
CA SER A 95 -7.04 -1.67 1.15
C SER A 95 -7.71 -1.27 2.47
N SER A 96 -9.04 -1.23 2.52
CA SER A 96 -9.80 -1.04 3.75
C SER A 96 -9.74 -2.28 4.65
N ASP A 97 -9.91 -3.48 4.08
CA ASP A 97 -9.85 -4.76 4.77
C ASP A 97 -8.47 -4.99 5.37
N LEU A 98 -7.40 -4.66 4.63
CA LEU A 98 -6.01 -4.70 5.13
C LEU A 98 -5.87 -3.93 6.46
N VAL A 99 -6.32 -2.67 6.49
CA VAL A 99 -6.21 -1.83 7.67
C VAL A 99 -7.12 -2.34 8.79
N SER A 100 -8.32 -2.80 8.45
CA SER A 100 -9.29 -3.37 9.39
C SER A 100 -8.75 -4.62 10.09
N ASN A 101 -8.19 -5.56 9.31
CA ASN A 101 -7.62 -6.80 9.81
C ASN A 101 -6.44 -6.55 10.75
N ILE A 102 -5.56 -5.60 10.40
CA ILE A 102 -4.43 -5.20 11.26
C ILE A 102 -4.93 -4.56 12.56
N ALA A 103 -5.91 -3.65 12.48
CA ALA A 103 -6.48 -3.01 13.66
C ALA A 103 -7.13 -4.03 14.59
N ALA A 104 -7.96 -4.92 14.05
CA ALA A 104 -8.61 -5.99 14.81
C ALA A 104 -7.57 -6.93 15.46
N ALA A 105 -6.50 -7.29 14.76
CA ALA A 105 -5.42 -8.11 15.32
C ALA A 105 -4.66 -7.40 16.44
N ASN A 106 -4.53 -6.07 16.39
CA ASN A 106 -3.86 -5.28 17.42
C ASN A 106 -4.64 -5.22 18.73
N GLU A 107 -5.97 -5.13 18.67
CA GLU A 107 -6.85 -5.12 19.84
C GLU A 107 -6.89 -6.47 20.59
N ILE A 108 -6.47 -7.57 19.95
CA ILE A 108 -6.44 -8.88 20.62
C ILE A 108 -5.29 -8.94 21.62
N LEU A 109 -5.66 -9.01 22.90
CA LEU A 109 -4.77 -9.31 24.02
C LEU A 109 -4.63 -10.83 24.15
N CYS A 110 -3.50 -11.39 23.71
CA CYS A 110 -3.29 -12.83 23.72
C CYS A 110 -3.06 -13.38 25.15
N ARG A 111 -4.13 -13.74 25.87
CA ARG A 111 -4.10 -14.36 27.21
C ARG A 111 -4.44 -15.83 27.15
N THR A 112 -5.19 -16.23 26.13
CA THR A 112 -5.62 -17.60 25.86
C THR A 112 -5.10 -18.08 24.52
N GLN A 113 -5.05 -19.40 24.34
CA GLN A 113 -4.67 -20.03 23.08
C GLN A 113 -5.56 -19.57 21.91
N ASN A 114 -6.88 -19.47 22.12
CA ASN A 114 -7.82 -19.06 21.07
C ASN A 114 -7.58 -17.62 20.61
N GLU A 115 -7.22 -16.71 21.51
CA GLU A 115 -6.87 -15.33 21.15
C GLU A 115 -5.60 -15.28 20.28
N PHE A 116 -4.58 -16.08 20.60
CA PHE A 116 -3.40 -16.19 19.74
C PHE A 116 -3.76 -16.69 18.34
N VAL A 117 -4.55 -17.76 18.24
CA VAL A 117 -4.99 -18.31 16.95
C VAL A 117 -5.77 -17.26 16.16
N LYS A 118 -6.75 -16.59 16.79
CA LYS A 118 -7.56 -15.56 16.13
C LYS A 118 -6.70 -14.40 15.62
N ARG A 119 -5.72 -13.95 16.40
CA ARG A 119 -4.77 -12.91 15.98
C ARG A 119 -3.94 -13.34 14.77
N ILE A 120 -3.42 -14.56 14.78
CA ILE A 120 -2.63 -15.11 13.67
C ILE A 120 -3.48 -15.23 12.40
N LEU A 121 -4.76 -15.58 12.51
CA LEU A 121 -5.67 -15.63 11.37
C LEU A 121 -5.89 -14.23 10.77
N LEU A 122 -6.15 -13.21 11.59
CA LEU A 122 -6.26 -11.82 11.10
C LEU A 122 -4.96 -11.32 10.46
N GLU A 123 -3.80 -11.69 11.01
CA GLU A 123 -2.50 -11.40 10.40
C GLU A 123 -2.32 -12.12 9.04
N ASN A 124 -2.86 -13.34 8.88
CA ASN A 124 -2.90 -14.02 7.59
C ASN A 124 -3.82 -13.32 6.60
N ASP A 125 -5.01 -12.91 7.04
CA ASP A 125 -5.98 -12.22 6.19
C ASP A 125 -5.40 -10.90 5.68
N ALA A 126 -4.71 -10.13 6.53
CA ALA A 126 -3.99 -8.92 6.13
C ALA A 126 -2.89 -9.21 5.08
N ILE A 127 -2.13 -10.30 5.22
CA ILE A 127 -1.17 -10.73 4.20
C ILE A 127 -1.88 -11.12 2.90
N GLY A 128 -3.05 -11.76 3.00
CA GLY A 128 -3.92 -12.05 1.86
C GLY A 128 -4.40 -10.80 1.15
N ASP A 129 -4.77 -9.75 1.90
CA ASP A 129 -5.19 -8.47 1.33
C ASP A 129 -4.09 -7.79 0.52
N ILE A 130 -2.83 -7.86 0.99
CA ILE A 130 -1.68 -7.38 0.20
C ILE A 130 -1.58 -8.12 -1.14
N ALA A 131 -1.77 -9.45 -1.13
CA ALA A 131 -1.74 -10.24 -2.37
C ALA A 131 -2.90 -9.88 -3.30
N ARG A 132 -4.11 -9.66 -2.76
CA ARG A 132 -5.29 -9.22 -3.53
C ARG A 132 -5.07 -7.84 -4.15
N ILE A 133 -4.56 -6.88 -3.39
CA ILE A 133 -4.20 -5.54 -3.88
C ILE A 133 -3.19 -5.65 -5.01
N ARG A 134 -2.12 -6.43 -4.84
CA ARG A 134 -1.09 -6.61 -5.87
C ARG A 134 -1.69 -7.19 -7.16
N GLN A 135 -2.51 -8.23 -7.04
CA GLN A 135 -3.14 -8.87 -8.19
C GLN A 135 -4.06 -7.92 -8.94
N GLU A 136 -4.85 -7.12 -8.21
CA GLU A 136 -5.75 -6.14 -8.81
C GLU A 136 -4.96 -5.05 -9.56
N VAL A 137 -3.82 -4.59 -9.02
CA VAL A 137 -2.99 -3.61 -9.74
C VAL A 137 -2.29 -4.22 -10.96
N LEU A 138 -1.84 -5.47 -10.90
CA LEU A 138 -1.31 -6.17 -12.09
C LEU A 138 -2.38 -6.31 -13.18
N PHE A 139 -3.62 -6.60 -12.79
CA PHE A 139 -4.76 -6.59 -13.73
C PHE A 139 -4.95 -5.20 -14.34
N ILE A 140 -4.83 -4.13 -13.54
CA ILE A 140 -4.93 -2.76 -14.08
C ILE A 140 -3.80 -2.48 -15.07
N GLU A 141 -2.56 -2.87 -14.74
CA GLU A 141 -1.39 -2.67 -15.59
C GLU A 141 -1.50 -3.40 -16.93
N GLU A 142 -2.05 -4.62 -16.92
CA GLU A 142 -2.22 -5.44 -18.13
C GLU A 142 -3.34 -4.92 -19.04
N PHE A 143 -4.47 -4.48 -18.46
CA PHE A 143 -5.67 -4.15 -19.21
C PHE A 143 -5.91 -2.65 -19.44
N PHE A 144 -5.30 -1.76 -18.64
CA PHE A 144 -5.45 -0.32 -18.76
C PHE A 144 -4.12 0.34 -19.12
N ASP A 145 -4.14 1.31 -20.04
CA ASP A 145 -2.95 2.11 -20.39
C ASP A 145 -2.60 3.13 -19.27
N ILE A 146 -2.00 2.63 -18.19
CA ILE A 146 -1.60 3.41 -17.02
C ILE A 146 -0.15 3.89 -17.10
N ASP A 147 0.13 4.99 -16.39
CA ASP A 147 1.47 5.54 -16.21
C ASP A 147 2.27 4.74 -15.15
N LEU A 148 3.15 3.85 -15.62
CA LEU A 148 4.04 3.02 -14.80
C LEU A 148 4.95 3.80 -13.84
N SER A 149 5.24 5.07 -14.11
CA SER A 149 6.07 5.88 -13.22
C SER A 149 5.42 6.09 -11.85
N ARG A 150 4.08 6.05 -11.80
CA ARG A 150 3.28 6.16 -10.56
C ARG A 150 3.18 4.84 -9.80
N TYR A 151 3.57 3.73 -10.43
CA TYR A 151 3.52 2.39 -9.85
C TYR A 151 4.75 2.07 -8.99
N MET A 152 5.89 2.73 -9.20
CA MET A 152 7.12 2.46 -8.44
C MET A 152 6.96 2.73 -6.94
N GLU A 153 6.39 3.89 -6.56
CA GLU A 153 6.13 4.24 -5.16
C GLU A 153 5.17 3.24 -4.50
N PHE A 154 4.13 2.84 -5.24
CA PHE A 154 3.18 1.81 -4.79
C PHE A 154 3.87 0.45 -4.57
N SER A 155 4.70 0.01 -5.51
CA SER A 155 5.39 -1.29 -5.45
C SER A 155 6.34 -1.38 -4.26
N GLU A 156 7.13 -0.32 -4.02
CA GLU A 156 8.00 -0.23 -2.86
C GLU A 156 7.21 -0.26 -1.56
N GLN A 157 6.15 0.56 -1.44
CA GLN A 157 5.30 0.59 -0.25
C GLN A 157 4.60 -0.75 0.00
N LEU A 158 4.17 -1.44 -1.06
CA LEU A 158 3.53 -2.75 -0.97
C LEU A 158 4.49 -3.79 -0.41
N GLU A 159 5.73 -3.85 -0.93
CA GLU A 159 6.74 -4.79 -0.46
C GLU A 159 7.22 -4.45 0.95
N MET A 160 7.35 -3.17 1.31
CA MET A 160 7.62 -2.76 2.69
C MET A 160 6.51 -3.26 3.63
N THR A 161 5.25 -2.95 3.32
CA THR A 161 4.09 -3.34 4.14
C THR A 161 4.02 -4.85 4.33
N LYS A 162 4.20 -5.61 3.25
CA LYS A 162 4.29 -7.07 3.27
C LYS A 162 5.36 -7.57 4.24
N ASN A 163 6.57 -7.03 4.14
CA ASN A 163 7.69 -7.45 4.99
C ASN A 163 7.43 -7.16 6.47
N TYR A 164 6.81 -6.03 6.80
CA TYR A 164 6.38 -5.72 8.17
C TYR A 164 5.35 -6.72 8.69
N LEU A 165 4.33 -7.07 7.89
CA LEU A 165 3.33 -8.07 8.26
C LEU A 165 3.94 -9.46 8.51
N TYR A 166 4.81 -9.95 7.63
CA TYR A 166 5.48 -11.24 7.85
C TYR A 166 6.36 -11.24 9.10
N ARG A 167 7.10 -10.16 9.37
CA ARG A 167 7.93 -10.03 10.58
C ARG A 167 7.07 -10.00 11.83
N TRP A 168 5.98 -9.25 11.82
CA TRP A 168 5.04 -9.17 12.93
C TRP A 168 4.39 -10.54 13.17
N LYS A 169 3.87 -11.21 12.14
CA LYS A 169 3.30 -12.56 12.25
C LYS A 169 4.29 -13.57 12.81
N LYS A 170 5.55 -13.52 12.35
CA LYS A 170 6.63 -14.37 12.90
C LYS A 170 6.83 -14.11 14.40
N SER A 171 6.73 -12.87 14.86
CA SER A 171 6.78 -12.57 16.29
C SER A 171 5.57 -13.14 17.02
N THR A 172 4.36 -12.97 16.50
CA THR A 172 3.13 -13.49 17.12
C THR A 172 3.18 -15.02 17.25
N ILE A 173 3.61 -15.75 16.21
CA ILE A 173 3.78 -17.21 16.26
C ILE A 173 4.80 -17.62 17.31
N ARG A 174 5.91 -16.90 17.42
CA ARG A 174 6.93 -17.17 18.44
C ARG A 174 6.36 -16.95 19.85
N ASP A 175 5.62 -15.86 20.05
CA ASP A 175 5.01 -15.54 21.35
C ASP A 175 3.95 -16.60 21.72
N TYR A 176 3.25 -17.16 20.73
CA TYR A 176 2.33 -18.28 20.91
C TYR A 176 3.07 -19.59 21.26
N ASP A 177 4.17 -19.92 20.59
CA ASP A 177 5.02 -21.08 20.94
C ASP A 177 5.57 -20.96 22.37
N GLU A 178 5.98 -19.76 22.78
CA GLU A 178 6.42 -19.48 24.16
C GLU A 178 5.31 -19.53 25.20
N PHE A 179 4.06 -19.26 24.79
CA PHE A 179 2.90 -19.44 25.65
C PHE A 179 2.61 -20.93 25.89
N LEU A 180 2.75 -21.78 24.87
CA LEU A 180 2.60 -23.23 24.99
C LEU A 180 3.78 -23.89 25.73
N HIS A 181 4.99 -23.31 25.59
CA HIS A 181 6.25 -23.85 26.11
C HIS A 181 7.02 -22.80 26.92
N PRO A 182 6.63 -22.56 28.19
CA PRO A 182 7.24 -21.52 29.03
C PRO A 182 8.76 -21.65 29.22
N GLU A 183 9.30 -22.88 29.18
CA GLU A 183 10.73 -23.19 29.23
C GLU A 183 11.54 -22.51 28.12
N LYS A 184 10.96 -22.40 26.91
CA LYS A 184 11.60 -21.70 25.78
C LYS A 184 11.76 -20.22 26.06
N LYS A 185 10.76 -19.60 26.70
CA LYS A 185 10.78 -18.19 27.10
C LYS A 185 11.88 -17.93 28.13
N ALA A 186 12.02 -18.79 29.13
CA ALA A 186 13.07 -18.69 30.14
C ALA A 186 14.47 -18.76 29.51
N SER A 187 14.72 -19.77 28.67
CA SER A 187 16.01 -19.93 27.96
C SER A 187 16.35 -18.72 27.09
N ARG A 188 15.35 -18.11 26.42
CA ARG A 188 15.56 -16.90 25.62
C ARG A 188 15.96 -15.70 26.48
N LEU A 189 15.25 -15.47 27.58
CA LEU A 189 15.53 -14.36 28.50
C LEU A 189 16.94 -14.47 29.09
N GLU A 190 17.39 -15.68 29.42
CA GLU A 190 18.76 -15.93 29.86
C GLU A 190 19.79 -15.62 28.76
N LYS A 191 19.56 -16.10 27.53
CA LYS A 191 20.42 -15.80 26.37
C LYS A 191 20.48 -14.30 26.07
N GLU A 192 19.38 -13.57 26.22
CA GLU A 192 19.36 -12.12 26.04
C GLU A 192 20.10 -11.38 27.14
N LYS A 193 19.93 -11.78 28.41
CA LYS A 193 20.71 -11.25 29.55
C LYS A 193 22.20 -11.48 29.33
N ALA A 194 22.60 -12.68 28.91
CA ALA A 194 24.00 -13.03 28.61
C ALA A 194 24.57 -12.24 27.42
N LYS A 195 23.76 -11.93 26.40
CA LYS A 195 24.19 -11.06 25.29
C LYS A 195 24.33 -9.60 25.71
N LYS A 196 23.46 -9.10 26.59
CA LYS A 196 23.53 -7.72 27.11
C LYS A 196 24.75 -7.52 28.02
N SER A 197 25.02 -8.47 28.92
CA SER A 197 26.21 -8.43 29.79
C SER A 197 27.51 -8.47 28.99
N ARG A 198 27.63 -9.37 28.00
CA ARG A 198 28.80 -9.42 27.09
C ARG A 198 29.00 -8.12 26.27
N LYS A 199 27.92 -7.43 25.91
CA LYS A 199 28.00 -6.13 25.21
C LYS A 199 28.41 -4.97 26.12
N GLN A 200 28.08 -5.04 27.40
CA GLN A 200 28.51 -4.05 28.40
C GLN A 200 29.99 -4.23 28.75
N GLN A 201 30.45 -5.47 28.91
CA GLN A 201 31.86 -5.81 29.15
C GLN A 201 32.79 -5.45 27.99
N ARG A 202 32.30 -5.41 26.74
CA ARG A 202 33.08 -5.00 25.56
C ARG A 202 33.15 -3.48 25.33
N LYS A 203 32.48 -2.70 26.18
CA LYS A 203 32.43 -1.22 26.08
C LYS A 203 33.17 -0.53 27.23
N GLN A 204 33.64 -1.29 28.21
CA GLN A 204 34.67 -0.89 29.17
C GLN A 204 36.03 -1.31 28.60
#